data_AF-A0A4R9B3I1-F1
#
_entry.id   AF-A0A4R9B3I1-F1
#
_cell.length_a   1.000
_cell.length_b   1.000
_cell.length_c   1.000
_cell.angle_alpha   90.00
_cell.angle_beta   90.00
_cell.angle_gamma   90.00
#
_symmetry.space_group_name_H-M   'P 1'
#
loop_
_entity.id
_entity.type
_entity.pdbx_description
1 polymer ?
#
loop_
_entity_poly.entity_id
_entity_poly.type
_entity_poly.pdbx_seq_one_letter_code
_entity_poly.pdbx_strand_id
1 'polypeptide(L)'
;MVQPDIDEDVVVDLDFEPVIACEGRDHNRGMSGHIPDAPGAFMVISPCHGPKVIQCAPRVAAMRFSGLLHCSVCRMEHLVEEYRFLPIKGE
;
A
#
# COMPACT_ATOMS: atom_id res chain seq x y z
N MET A 1 -20.55 22.14 -18.58
CA MET A 1 -19.47 21.29 -18.02
C MET A 1 -18.25 22.17 -17.93
N VAL A 2 -17.85 22.57 -16.72
CA VAL A 2 -16.64 23.37 -16.50
C VAL A 2 -15.51 22.37 -16.31
N GLN A 3 -14.58 22.28 -17.27
CA GLN A 3 -13.31 21.62 -17.02
C GLN A 3 -12.49 22.59 -16.15
N PRO A 4 -12.01 22.17 -14.98
CA PRO A 4 -11.08 23.00 -14.22
C PRO A 4 -9.82 23.18 -15.07
N ASP A 5 -9.47 24.44 -15.33
CA ASP A 5 -8.20 24.85 -15.94
C ASP A 5 -7.12 24.46 -14.92
N ILE A 6 -6.47 23.32 -15.13
CA ILE A 6 -5.36 22.91 -14.28
C ILE A 6 -4.16 23.72 -14.75
N ASP A 7 -3.75 24.66 -13.92
CA ASP A 7 -2.53 25.43 -14.12
C ASP A 7 -1.33 24.47 -14.12
N GLU A 8 -0.75 24.26 -15.30
CA GLU A 8 0.38 23.34 -15.48
C GLU A 8 1.60 23.77 -14.65
N ASP A 9 1.76 25.08 -14.37
CA ASP A 9 2.86 25.60 -13.56
C ASP A 9 2.71 25.17 -12.08
N VAL A 10 1.48 24.98 -11.60
CA VAL A 10 1.20 24.48 -10.24
C VAL A 10 1.49 22.97 -10.11
N VAL A 11 1.45 22.22 -11.21
CA VAL A 11 1.74 20.78 -11.20
C VAL A 11 3.24 20.52 -10.99
N VAL A 12 4.11 21.42 -11.43
CA VAL A 12 5.57 21.29 -11.32
C VAL A 12 6.07 21.49 -9.87
N ASP A 13 5.32 22.28 -9.08
CA ASP A 13 5.62 22.54 -7.66
C ASP A 13 5.05 21.49 -6.70
N LEU A 14 4.28 20.53 -7.21
CA LEU A 14 3.90 19.35 -6.45
C LEU A 14 5.10 18.42 -6.41
N ASP A 15 5.79 18.41 -5.27
CA ASP A 15 6.79 17.40 -4.92
C ASP A 15 6.08 16.05 -4.76
N PHE A 16 5.71 15.45 -5.88
CA PHE A 16 5.26 14.08 -5.94
C PHE A 16 6.49 13.24 -5.58
N GLU A 17 6.66 12.92 -4.30
CA GLU A 17 7.67 11.95 -3.88
C GLU A 17 7.54 10.73 -4.82
N PRO A 18 8.51 10.53 -5.75
CA PRO A 18 8.32 9.58 -6.84
C PRO A 18 8.33 8.14 -6.36
N VAL A 19 8.65 7.94 -5.07
CA VAL A 19 8.79 6.66 -4.42
C VAL A 19 8.07 6.69 -3.08
N ILE A 20 6.82 6.23 -3.08
CA ILE A 20 6.10 6.02 -1.82
C ILE A 20 6.74 4.84 -1.09
N ALA A 21 7.24 5.06 0.13
CA ALA A 21 7.85 4.00 0.92
C ALA A 21 6.84 2.91 1.32
N CYS A 22 7.33 1.70 1.59
CA CYS A 22 6.51 0.66 2.20
C CYS A 22 6.00 1.10 3.58
N GLU A 23 4.68 1.17 3.75
CA GLU A 23 4.06 1.41 5.05
C GLU A 23 4.17 0.14 5.90
N GLY A 24 4.83 0.26 7.05
CA GLY A 24 5.23 -0.87 7.89
C GLY A 24 6.66 -0.80 8.43
N ARG A 25 7.39 0.29 8.14
CA ARG A 25 8.66 0.65 8.80
C ARG A 25 8.59 0.59 10.34
N ASP A 26 7.42 0.87 10.91
CA ASP A 26 7.22 0.92 12.37
C ASP A 26 6.99 -0.44 13.03
N HIS A 27 6.99 -1.53 12.26
CA HIS A 27 6.91 -2.87 12.82
C HIS A 27 8.31 -3.44 13.02
N ASN A 28 8.81 -3.45 14.26
CA ASN A 28 9.99 -4.22 14.72
C ASN A 28 9.76 -5.75 14.63
N ARG A 29 9.24 -6.25 13.51
CA ARG A 29 9.03 -7.66 13.25
C ARG A 29 9.74 -8.01 11.96
N GLY A 30 11.02 -8.37 12.07
CA GLY A 30 11.78 -9.08 11.02
C GLY A 30 11.17 -10.43 10.59
N MET A 31 9.93 -10.73 11.00
CA MET A 31 9.17 -11.95 10.70
C MET A 31 8.11 -11.75 9.61
N SER A 32 8.06 -10.58 8.97
CA SER A 32 6.96 -10.20 8.08
C SER A 32 7.35 -10.08 6.60
N GLY A 33 8.62 -10.34 6.24
CA GLY A 33 9.10 -10.29 4.85
C GLY A 33 9.19 -8.89 4.25
N HIS A 34 9.25 -7.83 5.08
CA HIS A 34 9.42 -6.46 4.60
C HIS A 34 10.90 -6.14 4.34
N ILE A 35 11.13 -5.28 3.37
CA ILE A 35 12.36 -4.49 3.25
C ILE A 35 11.92 -3.04 3.53
N PRO A 36 12.24 -2.47 4.71
CA PRO A 36 11.73 -1.17 5.15
C PRO A 36 12.10 0.01 4.23
N ASP A 37 13.18 -0.14 3.47
CA ASP A 37 13.67 0.86 2.51
C ASP A 37 13.28 0.53 1.07
N ALA A 38 12.55 -0.57 0.84
CA ALA A 38 12.07 -0.87 -0.49
C ALA A 38 10.91 0.05 -0.88
N PRO A 39 10.82 0.41 -2.16
CA PRO A 39 9.68 1.14 -2.68
C PRO A 39 8.38 0.35 -2.44
N GLY A 40 7.31 1.08 -2.16
CA GLY A 40 5.96 0.60 -2.22
C GLY A 40 5.65 0.08 -3.62
N ALA A 41 5.08 -1.12 -3.71
CA ALA A 41 4.80 -1.77 -4.99
C ALA A 41 3.30 -2.09 -5.15
N PHE A 42 2.56 -2.16 -4.04
CA PHE A 42 1.15 -2.53 -4.05
C PHE A 42 0.35 -1.70 -3.07
N MET A 43 -0.83 -1.27 -3.48
CA MET A 43 -1.89 -0.82 -2.59
C MET A 43 -2.66 -2.06 -2.09
N VAL A 44 -2.72 -2.25 -0.78
CA VAL A 44 -3.43 -3.39 -0.17
C VAL A 44 -4.76 -2.92 0.41
N ILE A 45 -5.85 -3.47 -0.13
CA ILE A 45 -7.22 -3.12 0.24
C ILE A 45 -7.82 -4.25 1.07
N SER A 46 -8.22 -3.90 2.29
CA SER A 46 -8.88 -4.80 3.22
C SER A 46 -10.38 -4.91 2.89
N PRO A 47 -10.98 -6.11 3.06
CA PRO A 47 -12.40 -6.31 2.77
C PRO A 47 -13.34 -5.50 3.66
N CYS A 48 -12.89 -5.09 4.85
CA CYS A 48 -13.75 -4.48 5.85
C CYS A 48 -13.62 -2.94 5.97
N HIS A 49 -12.46 -2.34 5.70
CA HIS A 49 -12.29 -0.87 5.82
C HIS A 49 -11.54 -0.23 4.64
N GLY A 50 -11.46 -0.90 3.50
CA GLY A 50 -10.91 -0.32 2.27
C GLY A 50 -9.37 -0.27 2.21
N PRO A 51 -8.78 0.63 1.40
CA PRO A 51 -7.34 0.70 1.19
C PRO A 51 -6.64 1.01 2.52
N LYS A 52 -5.74 0.11 2.94
CA LYS A 52 -5.13 0.21 4.27
C LYS A 52 -3.69 0.63 4.24
N VAL A 53 -2.92 0.20 3.25
CA VAL A 53 -1.48 0.46 3.27
C VAL A 53 -0.83 0.23 1.91
N ILE A 54 0.23 0.99 1.65
CA ILE A 54 1.19 0.73 0.57
C ILE A 54 2.24 -0.28 1.05
N GLN A 55 2.44 -1.37 0.31
CA GLN A 55 3.33 -2.48 0.70
C GLN A 55 4.36 -2.78 -0.38
N CYS A 56 5.58 -3.11 0.03
CA CYS A 56 6.61 -3.59 -0.88
C CYS A 56 6.29 -5.00 -1.40
N ALA A 57 6.84 -5.35 -2.57
CA ALA A 57 6.57 -6.62 -3.22
C ALA A 57 6.90 -7.87 -2.36
N PRO A 58 8.04 -7.92 -1.62
CA PRO A 58 8.33 -9.03 -0.73
C PRO A 58 7.27 -9.22 0.36
N ARG A 59 6.74 -8.12 0.91
CA ARG A 59 5.67 -8.19 1.90
C ARG A 59 4.38 -8.74 1.29
N VAL A 60 3.96 -8.24 0.15
CA VAL A 60 2.74 -8.74 -0.51
C VAL A 60 2.87 -10.22 -0.86
N ALA A 61 4.05 -10.68 -1.27
CA ALA A 61 4.31 -12.10 -1.48
C ALA A 61 4.08 -12.88 -0.17
N ALA A 62 4.66 -12.44 0.95
CA ALA A 62 4.44 -13.07 2.25
C ALA A 62 2.96 -13.06 2.70
N MET A 63 2.26 -11.94 2.50
CA MET A 63 0.83 -11.82 2.82
C MET A 63 -0.02 -12.84 2.04
N ARG A 64 0.26 -13.03 0.75
CA ARG A 64 -0.47 -13.97 -0.12
C ARG A 64 -0.39 -15.42 0.35
N PHE A 65 0.68 -15.81 1.05
CA PHE A 65 0.86 -17.17 1.57
C PHE A 65 0.36 -17.37 3.01
N SER A 66 -0.10 -16.31 3.68
CA SER A 66 -0.45 -16.37 5.11
C SER A 66 -1.81 -17.04 5.41
N GLY A 67 -2.72 -17.10 4.43
CA GLY A 67 -4.10 -17.58 4.61
C GLY A 67 -5.03 -16.59 5.34
N LEU A 68 -4.57 -15.97 6.43
CA LEU A 68 -5.31 -14.99 7.22
C LEU A 68 -4.49 -13.71 7.44
N LEU A 69 -5.15 -12.56 7.37
CA LEU A 69 -4.59 -11.26 7.67
C LEU A 69 -5.37 -10.55 8.77
N HIS A 70 -4.63 -9.96 9.70
CA HIS A 70 -5.21 -9.16 10.77
C HIS A 70 -5.49 -7.72 10.29
N CYS A 71 -6.71 -7.25 10.47
CA CYS A 71 -7.11 -5.89 10.21
C CYS A 71 -6.88 -5.00 11.44
N SER A 72 -5.97 -4.03 11.36
CA SER A 72 -5.66 -3.13 12.49
C SER A 72 -6.81 -2.23 12.96
N VAL A 73 -7.85 -2.03 12.15
CA VAL A 73 -8.97 -1.13 12.47
C VAL A 73 -10.07 -1.86 13.24
N CYS A 74 -10.66 -2.94 12.69
CA CYS A 74 -11.65 -3.73 13.44
C CYS A 74 -11.03 -4.78 14.35
N ARG A 75 -9.71 -5.02 14.27
CA ARG A 75 -8.98 -6.04 15.03
C ARG A 75 -9.47 -7.47 14.78
N MET A 76 -10.10 -7.71 13.63
CA MET A 76 -10.54 -9.04 13.18
C MET A 76 -9.58 -9.62 12.15
N GLU A 77 -9.58 -10.94 12.03
CA GLU A 77 -8.90 -11.66 10.96
C GLU A 77 -9.82 -11.83 9.76
N HIS A 78 -9.23 -11.75 8.58
CA HIS A 78 -9.91 -11.90 7.29
C HIS A 78 -9.09 -12.81 6.39
N LEU A 79 -9.76 -13.54 5.50
CA LEU A 79 -9.07 -14.42 4.57
C LEU A 79 -8.27 -13.58 3.58
N VAL A 80 -7.06 -14.03 3.26
CA VAL A 80 -6.17 -13.34 2.31
C VAL A 80 -6.84 -13.15 0.95
N GLU A 81 -7.65 -14.10 0.52
CA GLU A 81 -8.38 -14.04 -0.76
C GLU A 81 -9.44 -12.93 -0.82
N GLU A 82 -9.89 -12.42 0.33
CA GLU A 82 -10.80 -11.29 0.42
C GLU A 82 -10.08 -9.94 0.26
N TYR A 83 -8.74 -9.93 0.34
CA TYR A 83 -7.94 -8.73 0.10
C TYR A 83 -7.69 -8.51 -1.38
N ARG A 84 -7.66 -7.23 -1.78
CA ARG A 84 -7.19 -6.83 -3.11
C ARG A 84 -5.80 -6.25 -3.03
N PHE A 85 -4.91 -6.75 -3.88
CA PHE A 85 -3.52 -6.31 -4.00
C PHE A 85 -3.35 -5.63 -5.35
N LEU A 86 -3.45 -4.30 -5.38
CA LEU A 86 -3.38 -3.54 -6.61
C LEU A 86 -1.93 -3.08 -6.84
N PRO A 87 -1.27 -3.45 -7.95
CA PRO A 87 0.06 -2.96 -8.24
C PRO A 87 0.04 -1.44 -8.44
N ILE A 88 0.97 -0.75 -7.81
CA ILE A 88 1.23 0.67 -8.04
C ILE A 88 2.25 0.72 -9.17
N LYS A 89 1.90 1.34 -10.29
CA LYS A 89 2.86 1.57 -11.36
C LYS A 89 3.82 2.66 -10.88
N GLY A 90 5.09 2.32 -10.68
CA GLY A 90 6.16 3.31 -10.72
C GLY A 90 6.49 3.54 -12.18
N GLU A 91 6.35 4.78 -12.64
CA GLU A 91 6.92 5.22 -13.92
C GLU A 91 8.40 5.56 -13.75
#